data_AF-A0A815B0U0-F1
#
_entry.id   AF-A0A815B0U0-F1
#
_cell.length_a   1.000
_cell.length_b   1.000
_cell.length_c   1.000
_cell.angle_alpha   90.00
_cell.angle_beta   90.00
_cell.angle_gamma   90.00
#
_symmetry.space_group_name_H-M   'P 1'
#
loop_
_entity.id
_entity.type
_entity.pdbx_description
1 polymer ?
#
loop_
_entity_poly.entity_id
_entity_poly.type
_entity_poly.pdbx_seq_one_letter_code
_entity_poly.pdbx_strand_id
1 'polypeptide(L)'
;MEDCLICVVNTDDLDDEFNSCDTNEDYNTCICATDIRPYKSKGATWSLQKAIHYSFNQTLIKSMTLNIWSCGLDRCLNTWDTNQDIVARQNMIFISIEASHLNTIMSTSPSKQKSYLIIADSHGKNLNSIIMHNDYHIITHVVSGIQWINKYNQNLCIYSLIQQDPLAHLINSCTHVLFLVGTNSARNLPATRVINQIETVLDVLQSKYPHLKHNKTISIIATFPCLKESAFFPSISLLKANISSYNELLQTLSHTKNFHMLI
;
A
#
# COMPACT_ATOMS: atom_id res chain seq x y z
N MET A 1 8.20 24.32 12.06
CA MET A 1 7.97 22.94 12.56
C MET A 1 6.54 22.63 12.18
N GLU A 2 6.34 21.61 11.36
CA GLU A 2 5.00 21.24 10.89
C GLU A 2 4.32 20.40 11.98
N ASP A 3 3.11 20.81 12.37
CA ASP A 3 2.34 20.16 13.41
C ASP A 3 1.83 18.81 12.88
N CYS A 4 2.37 17.72 13.44
CA CYS A 4 1.89 16.36 13.18
C CYS A 4 0.72 16.07 14.12
N LEU A 5 -0.48 15.85 13.55
CA LEU A 5 -1.62 15.38 14.31
C LEU A 5 -1.55 13.84 14.42
N ILE A 6 -1.15 13.35 15.59
CA ILE A 6 -1.17 11.91 15.90
C ILE A 6 -2.47 11.61 16.64
N CYS A 7 -3.39 10.90 15.99
CA CYS A 7 -4.58 10.37 16.65
C CYS A 7 -4.32 8.94 17.13
N VAL A 8 -4.36 8.74 18.45
CA VAL A 8 -4.30 7.41 19.07
C VAL A 8 -5.73 6.96 19.36
N VAL A 9 -6.16 5.88 18.72
CA VAL A 9 -7.43 5.20 19.04
C VAL A 9 -7.10 4.05 19.96
N ASN A 10 -7.67 4.04 21.17
CA ASN A 10 -7.51 2.92 22.09
C ASN A 10 -8.32 1.72 21.57
N THR A 11 -7.73 0.53 21.58
CA THR A 11 -8.42 -0.72 21.27
C THR A 11 -9.59 -1.00 22.21
N ASP A 12 -9.55 -0.51 23.45
CA ASP A 12 -10.66 -0.63 24.40
C ASP A 12 -11.88 0.20 24.01
N ASP A 13 -11.71 1.20 23.12
CA ASP A 13 -12.84 1.93 22.53
C ASP A 13 -13.51 1.13 21.38
N LEU A 14 -12.93 0.00 20.97
CA LEU A 14 -13.34 -0.82 19.80
C LEU A 14 -14.01 -2.15 20.18
N ASP A 15 -13.73 -2.69 21.36
CA ASP A 15 -14.30 -3.96 21.83
C ASP A 15 -15.42 -3.72 22.85
N ASP A 16 -16.61 -4.27 22.60
CA ASP A 16 -17.80 -4.16 23.47
C ASP A 16 -17.69 -4.97 24.77
N GLU A 17 -16.58 -5.67 25.02
CA GLU A 17 -16.36 -6.38 26.28
C GLU A 17 -15.61 -5.48 27.28
N PHE A 18 -16.32 -4.46 27.77
CA PHE A 18 -15.91 -3.78 29.00
C PHE A 18 -15.96 -4.80 30.14
N ASN A 19 -14.80 -5.39 30.45
CA ASN A 19 -14.66 -6.32 31.56
C ASN A 19 -14.53 -5.49 32.84
N SER A 20 -15.58 -5.44 33.65
CA SER A 20 -15.71 -4.55 34.82
C SER A 20 -14.77 -4.91 36.00
N CYS A 21 -13.69 -5.64 35.76
CA CYS A 21 -12.89 -6.29 36.80
C CYS A 21 -11.52 -5.66 37.07
N ASP A 22 -11.08 -4.65 36.30
CA ASP A 22 -9.87 -3.89 36.64
C ASP A 22 -10.22 -2.51 37.18
N THR A 23 -10.40 -2.43 38.50
CA THR A 23 -10.79 -1.21 39.21
C THR A 23 -9.63 -0.32 39.66
N ASN A 24 -8.39 -0.58 39.20
CA ASN A 24 -7.20 0.08 39.75
C ASN A 24 -6.34 0.88 38.77
N GLU A 25 -6.76 1.05 37.53
CA GLU A 25 -6.10 1.99 36.63
C GLU A 25 -6.89 3.31 36.59
N ASP A 26 -6.30 4.37 37.14
CA ASP A 26 -6.83 5.73 37.07
C ASP A 26 -6.66 6.27 35.64
N TYR A 27 -7.58 5.88 34.77
CA TYR A 27 -7.65 6.30 33.37
C TYR A 27 -8.14 7.76 33.19
N ASN A 28 -8.30 8.53 34.26
CA ASN A 28 -8.69 9.94 34.14
C ASN A 28 -7.54 10.85 33.70
N THR A 29 -6.31 10.35 33.63
CA THR A 29 -5.15 11.14 33.21
C THR A 29 -4.70 10.74 31.80
N CYS A 30 -5.46 11.17 30.80
CA CYS A 30 -5.01 11.14 29.41
C CYS A 30 -4.10 12.36 29.18
N ILE A 31 -2.81 12.13 28.89
CA ILE A 31 -1.89 13.19 28.43
C ILE A 31 -2.16 13.42 26.94
N CYS A 32 -3.28 14.07 26.63
CA CYS A 32 -3.48 14.74 25.36
C CYS A 32 -3.42 16.25 25.60
N ALA A 33 -2.88 17.00 24.64
CA ALA A 33 -2.95 18.45 24.67
C ALA A 33 -4.42 18.90 24.54
N THR A 34 -5.06 19.06 25.71
CA THR A 34 -6.26 19.85 26.03
C THR A 34 -7.33 19.97 24.94
N ASP A 35 -8.33 19.08 24.99
CA ASP A 35 -9.67 19.25 24.39
C ASP A 35 -9.96 18.58 23.05
N ILE A 36 -9.71 17.27 22.96
CA ILE A 36 -10.43 16.43 21.99
C ILE A 36 -10.95 15.16 22.65
N ARG A 37 -12.16 15.23 23.25
CA ARG A 37 -13.20 14.17 23.30
C ARG A 37 -14.53 14.87 23.66
N PRO A 38 -15.67 14.57 23.00
CA PRO A 38 -16.26 13.24 23.06
C PRO A 38 -16.85 12.75 21.73
N TYR A 39 -16.30 11.66 21.17
CA TYR A 39 -16.76 11.05 19.92
C TYR A 39 -17.92 10.06 20.10
N LYS A 40 -18.46 9.90 21.31
CA LYS A 40 -19.45 8.87 21.62
C LYS A 40 -20.73 9.52 22.13
N SER A 41 -21.80 9.45 21.33
CA SER A 41 -23.15 9.56 21.90
C SER A 41 -23.39 8.34 22.78
N LYS A 42 -23.94 8.56 23.98
CA LYS A 42 -24.18 7.50 24.98
C LYS A 42 -25.04 6.39 24.35
N GLY A 43 -24.48 5.19 24.20
CA GLY A 43 -25.16 4.01 23.63
C GLY A 43 -24.92 3.73 22.15
N ALA A 44 -24.06 4.49 21.46
CA ALA A 44 -23.70 4.17 20.07
C ALA A 44 -22.48 3.23 19.99
N THR A 45 -22.65 2.08 19.32
CA THR A 45 -21.55 1.21 18.88
C THR A 45 -20.87 1.82 17.65
N TRP A 46 -19.58 2.07 17.78
CA TRP A 46 -18.75 2.59 16.69
C TRP A 46 -17.76 1.52 16.28
N SER A 47 -17.71 1.20 14.98
CA SER A 47 -16.60 0.44 14.44
C SER A 47 -15.39 1.37 14.29
N LEU A 48 -14.18 0.80 14.31
CA LEU A 48 -12.94 1.52 14.00
C LEU A 48 -13.08 2.38 12.73
N GLN A 49 -13.76 1.85 11.72
CA GLN A 49 -14.03 2.52 10.45
C GLN A 49 -14.95 3.75 10.59
N LYS A 50 -15.96 3.72 11.47
CA LYS A 50 -16.81 4.90 11.74
C LYS A 50 -16.04 5.99 12.48
N ALA A 51 -15.21 5.59 13.45
CA ALA A 51 -14.33 6.52 14.17
C ALA A 51 -13.37 7.20 13.21
N ILE A 52 -12.75 6.41 12.33
CA ILE A 52 -11.87 6.89 11.26
C ILE A 52 -12.62 7.87 10.34
N HIS A 53 -13.75 7.48 9.76
CA HIS A 53 -14.50 8.31 8.81
C HIS A 53 -14.97 9.64 9.44
N TYR A 54 -15.42 9.62 10.69
CA TYR A 54 -15.83 10.83 11.39
C TYR A 54 -14.64 11.78 11.64
N SER A 55 -13.51 11.27 12.13
CA SER A 55 -12.28 12.05 12.32
C SER A 55 -11.75 12.60 10.98
N PHE A 56 -11.86 11.82 9.89
CA PHE A 56 -11.51 12.29 8.55
C PHE A 56 -12.36 13.49 8.10
N ASN A 57 -13.66 13.47 8.37
CA ASN A 57 -14.56 14.54 7.96
C ASN A 57 -14.51 15.79 8.85
N GLN A 58 -14.27 15.62 10.15
CA GLN A 58 -14.41 16.70 11.13
C GLN A 58 -13.08 17.39 11.47
N THR A 59 -11.95 16.69 11.39
CA THR A 59 -10.70 17.17 12.01
C THR A 59 -9.52 17.40 11.05
N LEU A 60 -9.59 17.00 9.78
CA LEU A 60 -8.44 17.09 8.86
C LEU A 60 -8.59 18.19 7.79
N ILE A 61 -7.58 19.07 7.70
CA ILE A 61 -7.38 19.99 6.58
C ILE A 61 -6.92 19.15 5.38
N LYS A 62 -7.81 18.99 4.40
CA LYS A 62 -7.71 18.04 3.27
C LYS A 62 -6.51 18.25 2.33
N SER A 63 -5.71 19.30 2.51
CA SER A 63 -4.65 19.70 1.57
C SER A 63 -3.23 19.33 1.98
N MET A 64 -2.96 18.81 3.19
CA MET A 64 -1.58 18.65 3.70
C MET A 64 -1.26 17.34 4.43
N THR A 65 -2.11 16.31 4.37
CA THR A 65 -1.87 15.09 5.17
C THR A 65 -1.43 13.91 4.31
N LEU A 66 -0.14 13.56 4.41
CA LEU A 66 0.38 12.26 4.00
C LEU A 66 0.12 11.26 5.12
N ASN A 67 -0.80 10.32 4.91
CA ASN A 67 -1.16 9.33 5.92
C ASN A 67 -0.37 8.02 5.72
N ILE A 68 0.54 7.71 6.64
CA ILE A 68 1.09 6.36 6.82
C ILE A 68 0.35 5.76 8.02
N TRP A 69 -0.55 4.81 7.77
CA TRP A 69 -1.15 4.02 8.84
C TRP A 69 -0.63 2.58 8.79
N SER A 70 0.21 2.28 9.77
CA SER A 70 0.38 0.94 10.35
C SER A 70 -0.83 0.69 11.25
N CYS A 71 -2.00 0.38 10.70
CA CYS A 71 -3.08 -0.20 11.50
C CYS A 71 -3.17 -1.69 11.20
N GLY A 72 -3.26 -2.48 12.28
CA GLY A 72 -3.34 -3.93 12.21
C GLY A 72 -4.39 -4.34 11.19
N LEU A 73 -3.95 -5.16 10.23
CA LEU A 73 -4.87 -5.97 9.44
C LEU A 73 -5.90 -6.56 10.39
N ASP A 74 -7.16 -6.28 10.11
CA ASP A 74 -8.26 -7.14 10.53
C ASP A 74 -7.79 -8.60 10.39
N ARG A 75 -7.65 -9.28 11.53
CA ARG A 75 -7.12 -10.65 11.63
C ARG A 75 -7.91 -11.63 10.77
N CYS A 76 -9.12 -11.25 10.35
CA CYS A 76 -10.05 -12.09 9.62
C CYS A 76 -10.31 -11.63 8.16
N LEU A 77 -9.80 -10.46 7.71
CA LEU A 77 -10.13 -9.89 6.39
C LEU A 77 -11.65 -9.90 6.07
N ASN A 78 -12.52 -9.90 7.09
CA ASN A 78 -13.95 -10.14 6.93
C ASN A 78 -14.75 -8.86 6.65
N THR A 79 -14.12 -7.67 6.67
CA THR A 79 -14.82 -6.39 6.57
C THR A 79 -14.57 -5.60 5.29
N TRP A 80 -14.16 -6.23 4.17
CA TRP A 80 -13.62 -5.51 2.99
C TRP A 80 -14.45 -5.62 1.71
N ASP A 81 -15.72 -6.00 1.83
CA ASP A 81 -16.62 -6.27 0.69
C ASP A 81 -17.66 -5.18 0.45
N THR A 82 -17.64 -4.07 1.19
CA THR A 82 -18.58 -2.98 0.92
C THR A 82 -18.03 -2.03 -0.16
N ASN A 83 -18.92 -1.39 -0.91
CA ASN A 83 -18.54 -0.37 -1.89
C ASN A 83 -17.72 0.78 -1.27
N GLN A 84 -17.93 1.10 0.01
CA GLN A 84 -17.18 2.13 0.72
C GLN A 84 -15.70 1.72 0.93
N ASP A 85 -15.42 0.44 1.16
CA ASP A 85 -14.04 -0.05 1.34
C ASP A 85 -13.26 -0.10 0.02
N ILE A 86 -13.96 -0.30 -1.09
CA ILE A 86 -13.40 -0.20 -2.45
C ILE A 86 -13.03 1.27 -2.73
N VAL A 87 -13.94 2.20 -2.45
CA VAL A 87 -13.69 3.65 -2.61
C VAL A 87 -12.55 4.11 -1.71
N ALA A 88 -12.47 3.65 -0.46
CA ALA A 88 -11.38 3.98 0.44
C ALA A 88 -10.01 3.48 -0.07
N ARG A 89 -9.94 2.25 -0.61
CA ARG A 89 -8.72 1.72 -1.26
C ARG A 89 -8.32 2.53 -2.47
N GLN A 90 -9.28 2.85 -3.35
CA GLN A 90 -9.04 3.68 -4.52
C GLN A 90 -8.50 5.04 -4.11
N ASN A 91 -9.07 5.66 -3.08
CA ASN A 91 -8.63 6.94 -2.55
C ASN A 91 -7.24 6.86 -1.91
N MET A 92 -6.88 5.79 -1.20
CA MET A 92 -5.52 5.65 -0.65
C MET A 92 -4.47 5.50 -1.75
N ILE A 93 -4.75 4.69 -2.78
CA ILE A 93 -3.86 4.58 -3.94
C ILE A 93 -3.74 5.93 -4.64
N PHE A 94 -4.85 6.64 -4.78
CA PHE A 94 -4.89 7.97 -5.36
C PHE A 94 -4.04 8.96 -4.57
N ILE A 95 -4.16 8.98 -3.24
CA ILE A 95 -3.35 9.79 -2.33
C ILE A 95 -1.87 9.39 -2.41
N SER A 96 -1.54 8.10 -2.51
CA SER A 96 -0.14 7.67 -2.68
C SER A 96 0.44 8.11 -4.03
N ILE A 97 -0.37 8.09 -5.09
CA ILE A 97 -0.01 8.65 -6.38
C ILE A 97 0.18 10.16 -6.22
N GLU A 98 -0.83 10.92 -5.81
CA GLU A 98 -0.76 12.38 -5.63
C GLU A 98 0.39 12.83 -4.70
N ALA A 99 0.69 12.08 -3.64
CA ALA A 99 1.84 12.32 -2.78
C ALA A 99 3.19 12.19 -3.50
N SER A 100 3.33 11.19 -4.38
CA SER A 100 4.50 11.09 -5.25
C SER A 100 4.59 12.28 -6.22
N HIS A 101 3.46 12.88 -6.61
CA HIS A 101 3.41 14.09 -7.42
C HIS A 101 3.72 15.37 -6.64
N LEU A 102 3.27 15.52 -5.39
CA LEU A 102 3.47 16.75 -4.59
C LEU A 102 4.96 17.09 -4.38
N ASN A 103 5.83 16.09 -4.35
CA ASN A 103 7.28 16.30 -4.33
C ASN A 103 7.88 16.76 -5.69
N THR A 104 7.09 16.78 -6.77
CA THR A 104 7.55 17.07 -8.15
C THR A 104 6.95 18.36 -8.74
N ILE A 105 6.01 19.04 -8.06
CA ILE A 105 5.18 20.13 -8.63
C ILE A 105 5.85 21.53 -8.65
N MET A 106 7.13 21.69 -8.29
CA MET A 106 7.80 22.99 -8.45
C MET A 106 8.30 23.33 -9.88
N SER A 107 7.79 22.69 -10.92
CA SER A 107 8.20 22.93 -12.33
C SER A 107 7.03 23.42 -13.19
N THR A 108 7.05 24.70 -13.56
CA THR A 108 5.96 25.53 -14.10
C THR A 108 5.76 25.46 -15.62
N SER A 109 5.91 24.29 -16.26
CA SER A 109 5.56 24.14 -17.68
C SER A 109 4.22 23.42 -17.84
N PRO A 110 3.42 23.70 -18.89
CA PRO A 110 2.15 23.00 -19.13
C PRO A 110 2.43 21.50 -19.24
N SER A 111 2.11 20.76 -18.18
CA SER A 111 2.60 19.40 -18.02
C SER A 111 1.86 18.48 -18.97
N LYS A 112 2.61 17.86 -19.89
CA LYS A 112 2.14 16.71 -20.66
C LYS A 112 1.48 15.71 -19.69
N GLN A 113 0.24 15.33 -19.97
CA GLN A 113 -0.54 14.39 -19.16
C GLN A 113 0.33 13.18 -18.79
N LYS A 114 0.43 12.86 -17.49
CA LYS A 114 1.27 11.75 -17.03
C LYS A 114 0.51 10.43 -17.17
N SER A 115 1.21 9.35 -17.50
CA SER A 115 0.60 8.03 -17.70
C SER A 115 1.20 7.02 -16.73
N TYR A 116 0.34 6.30 -16.00
CA TYR A 116 0.69 5.36 -14.94
C TYR A 116 0.20 3.97 -15.31
N LEU A 117 1.08 2.98 -15.22
CA LEU A 117 0.72 1.58 -15.30
C LEU A 117 0.77 0.97 -13.90
N ILE A 118 -0.35 0.44 -13.41
CA ILE A 118 -0.40 -0.34 -12.17
C ILE A 118 -0.40 -1.82 -12.56
N ILE A 119 0.61 -2.57 -12.11
CA ILE A 119 0.67 -4.03 -12.23
C ILE A 119 0.39 -4.61 -10.86
N ALA A 120 -0.69 -5.39 -10.73
CA ALA A 120 -1.18 -5.85 -9.45
C ALA A 120 -1.49 -7.35 -9.42
N ASP A 121 -1.41 -7.94 -8.23
CA ASP A 121 -1.97 -9.25 -7.96
C ASP A 121 -3.47 -9.16 -7.59
N SER A 122 -4.02 -10.17 -6.91
CA SER A 122 -5.41 -10.17 -6.45
C SER A 122 -5.80 -8.97 -5.56
N HIS A 123 -4.84 -8.25 -4.97
CA HIS A 123 -5.12 -7.01 -4.23
C HIS A 123 -5.64 -5.89 -5.16
N GLY A 124 -5.30 -5.93 -6.45
CA GLY A 124 -5.78 -4.96 -7.45
C GLY A 124 -7.14 -5.28 -8.07
N LYS A 125 -7.80 -6.39 -7.70
CA LYS A 125 -9.02 -6.88 -8.38
C LYS A 125 -10.19 -5.88 -8.41
N ASN A 126 -10.22 -4.93 -7.47
CA ASN A 126 -11.27 -3.92 -7.34
C ASN A 126 -10.85 -2.55 -7.90
N LEU A 127 -9.70 -2.46 -8.57
CA LEU A 127 -9.26 -1.25 -9.25
C LEU A 127 -9.90 -1.17 -10.64
N ASN A 128 -10.28 0.04 -11.04
CA ASN A 128 -10.74 0.28 -12.39
C ASN A 128 -9.59 -0.01 -13.38
N SER A 129 -9.91 -0.65 -14.50
CA SER A 129 -8.91 -1.00 -15.52
C SER A 129 -8.30 0.24 -16.16
N ILE A 130 -9.09 1.31 -16.31
CA ILE A 130 -8.65 2.59 -16.89
C ILE A 130 -9.28 3.72 -16.08
N ILE A 131 -8.47 4.72 -15.70
CA ILE A 131 -8.92 5.97 -15.09
C ILE A 131 -8.33 7.12 -15.90
N MET A 132 -9.21 8.00 -16.40
CA MET A 132 -8.85 9.17 -17.18
C MET A 132 -9.13 10.44 -16.39
N HIS A 133 -8.13 11.30 -16.24
CA HIS A 133 -8.24 12.64 -15.68
C HIS A 133 -7.49 13.64 -16.55
N ASN A 134 -7.73 14.94 -16.36
CA ASN A 134 -7.06 15.98 -17.15
C ASN A 134 -5.52 15.93 -17.03
N ASP A 135 -5.02 15.59 -15.83
CA ASP A 135 -3.59 15.62 -15.52
C ASP A 135 -2.90 14.24 -15.62
N TYR A 136 -3.67 13.16 -15.50
CA TYR A 136 -3.12 11.81 -15.48
C TYR A 136 -4.03 10.78 -16.16
N HIS A 137 -3.42 9.70 -16.62
CA HIS A 137 -4.04 8.50 -17.17
C HIS A 137 -3.49 7.30 -16.40
N ILE A 138 -4.36 6.47 -15.84
CA ILE A 138 -3.97 5.26 -15.11
C ILE A 138 -4.53 4.05 -15.83
N ILE A 139 -3.66 3.08 -16.11
CA ILE A 139 -4.01 1.77 -16.66
C ILE A 139 -3.68 0.73 -15.60
N THR A 140 -4.63 -0.13 -15.24
CA THR A 140 -4.42 -1.21 -14.28
C THR A 140 -4.41 -2.57 -14.99
N HIS A 141 -3.35 -3.34 -14.79
CA HIS A 141 -3.20 -4.71 -15.22
C HIS A 141 -3.14 -5.65 -14.01
N VAL A 142 -4.18 -6.46 -13.84
CA VAL A 142 -4.36 -7.32 -12.66
C VAL A 142 -4.23 -8.79 -13.05
N VAL A 143 -3.33 -9.52 -12.37
CA VAL A 143 -3.14 -10.95 -12.54
C VAL A 143 -3.11 -11.65 -11.18
N SER A 144 -4.19 -12.34 -10.82
CA SER A 144 -4.28 -13.03 -9.53
C SER A 144 -3.21 -14.12 -9.39
N GLY A 145 -2.49 -14.13 -8.27
CA GLY A 145 -1.44 -15.10 -8.00
C GLY A 145 -0.08 -14.79 -8.63
N ILE A 146 0.06 -13.65 -9.31
CA ILE A 146 1.33 -13.23 -9.92
C ILE A 146 2.46 -13.12 -8.88
N GLN A 147 3.66 -13.50 -9.30
CA GLN A 147 4.91 -13.49 -8.54
C GLN A 147 6.00 -12.78 -9.36
N TRP A 148 7.04 -12.29 -8.69
CA TRP A 148 8.18 -11.65 -9.35
C TRP A 148 8.84 -12.55 -10.40
N ILE A 149 9.21 -13.76 -9.99
CA ILE A 149 9.65 -14.83 -10.90
C ILE A 149 8.94 -16.13 -10.53
N ASN A 150 8.23 -16.71 -11.50
CA ASN A 150 7.58 -18.00 -11.37
C ASN A 150 8.10 -18.97 -12.45
N LYS A 151 8.87 -19.96 -12.03
CA LYS A 151 9.49 -20.94 -12.95
C LYS A 151 8.50 -21.94 -13.53
N TYR A 152 7.34 -22.10 -12.90
CA TYR A 152 6.35 -23.12 -13.26
C TYR A 152 5.24 -22.55 -14.15
N ASN A 153 4.94 -21.26 -14.01
CA ASN A 153 3.89 -20.60 -14.78
C ASN A 153 4.31 -19.19 -15.21
N GLN A 154 4.66 -19.03 -16.50
CA GLN A 154 5.07 -17.76 -17.07
C GLN A 154 3.97 -16.70 -17.05
N ASN A 155 2.69 -17.09 -17.07
CA ASN A 155 1.56 -16.17 -16.99
C ASN A 155 1.41 -15.56 -15.57
N LEU A 156 2.07 -16.14 -14.57
CA LEU A 156 2.10 -15.63 -13.19
C LEU A 156 3.50 -15.10 -12.83
N CYS A 157 4.30 -14.70 -13.82
CA CYS A 157 5.69 -14.29 -13.67
C CYS A 157 5.87 -12.86 -14.20
N ILE A 158 6.11 -11.88 -13.32
CA ILE A 158 6.40 -10.50 -13.73
C ILE A 158 7.53 -10.46 -14.75
N TYR A 159 8.64 -11.14 -14.47
CA TYR A 159 9.80 -11.18 -15.36
C TYR A 159 9.45 -11.60 -16.79
N SER A 160 8.58 -12.60 -16.96
CA SER A 160 8.12 -13.04 -18.27
C SER A 160 7.16 -12.02 -18.89
N LEU A 161 6.21 -11.52 -18.12
CA LEU A 161 5.17 -10.61 -18.60
C LEU A 161 5.72 -9.25 -19.07
N ILE A 162 6.70 -8.66 -18.37
CA ILE A 162 7.31 -7.39 -18.80
C ILE A 162 8.06 -7.51 -20.13
N GLN A 163 8.33 -8.73 -20.57
CA GLN A 163 9.00 -9.02 -21.84
C GLN A 163 8.02 -9.34 -22.97
N GLN A 164 6.78 -9.72 -22.65
CA GLN A 164 5.77 -10.20 -23.59
C GLN A 164 4.74 -9.12 -23.91
N ASP A 165 4.21 -9.15 -25.12
CA ASP A 165 3.01 -8.38 -25.48
C ASP A 165 1.77 -9.02 -24.83
N PRO A 166 0.78 -8.23 -24.37
CA PRO A 166 0.62 -6.78 -24.56
C PRO A 166 1.26 -5.89 -23.48
N LEU A 167 1.76 -6.47 -22.37
CA LEU A 167 2.23 -5.67 -21.23
C LEU A 167 3.49 -4.86 -21.58
N ALA A 168 4.37 -5.40 -22.41
CA ALA A 168 5.53 -4.67 -22.92
C ALA A 168 5.14 -3.36 -23.62
N HIS A 169 4.08 -3.38 -24.44
CA HIS A 169 3.55 -2.20 -25.10
C HIS A 169 3.01 -1.17 -24.10
N LEU A 170 2.27 -1.63 -23.07
CA LEU A 170 1.76 -0.75 -22.01
C LEU A 170 2.90 -0.06 -21.25
N ILE A 171 3.94 -0.81 -20.85
CA ILE A 171 5.11 -0.27 -20.16
C ILE A 171 5.81 0.80 -21.02
N ASN A 172 5.94 0.56 -22.32
CA ASN A 172 6.56 1.51 -23.24
C ASN A 172 5.73 2.80 -23.41
N SER A 173 4.41 2.72 -23.24
CA SER A 173 3.49 3.85 -23.40
C SER A 173 3.28 4.67 -22.12
N CYS A 174 3.57 4.10 -20.95
CA CYS A 174 3.39 4.74 -19.66
C CYS A 174 4.67 5.44 -19.17
N THR A 175 4.51 6.58 -18.49
CA THR A 175 5.65 7.32 -17.93
C THR A 175 6.08 6.77 -16.56
N HIS A 176 5.17 6.11 -15.84
CA HIS A 176 5.44 5.51 -14.54
C HIS A 176 4.87 4.09 -14.46
N VAL A 177 5.49 3.25 -13.63
CA VAL A 177 5.02 1.89 -13.35
C VAL A 177 4.96 1.68 -11.84
N LEU A 178 3.80 1.25 -11.35
CA LEU A 178 3.55 0.89 -9.96
C LEU A 178 3.33 -0.62 -9.84
N PHE A 179 4.10 -1.27 -8.99
CA PHE A 179 3.97 -2.69 -8.67
C PHE A 179 3.24 -2.87 -7.34
N LEU A 180 2.01 -3.38 -7.40
CA LEU A 180 1.21 -3.87 -6.28
C LEU A 180 1.30 -5.41 -6.26
N VAL A 181 2.52 -5.92 -6.12
CA VAL A 181 2.84 -7.35 -6.12
C VAL A 181 3.91 -7.64 -5.08
N GLY A 182 3.97 -8.88 -4.58
CA GLY A 182 5.01 -9.30 -3.65
C GLY A 182 4.54 -10.36 -2.67
N THR A 183 3.27 -10.28 -2.24
CA THR A 183 2.67 -11.21 -1.26
C THR A 183 2.84 -12.67 -1.68
N ASN A 184 2.55 -13.02 -2.93
CA ASN A 184 2.67 -14.41 -3.40
C ASN A 184 4.13 -14.90 -3.46
N SER A 185 5.09 -14.02 -3.69
CA SER A 185 6.52 -14.37 -3.67
C SER A 185 7.02 -14.50 -2.24
N ALA A 186 6.78 -13.50 -1.39
CA ALA A 186 7.21 -13.46 0.01
C ALA A 186 6.56 -14.56 0.85
N ARG A 187 5.35 -15.02 0.49
CA ARG A 187 4.71 -16.17 1.13
C ARG A 187 5.39 -17.51 0.83
N ASN A 188 6.10 -17.63 -0.29
CA ASN A 188 6.62 -18.93 -0.75
C ASN A 188 8.15 -18.98 -0.85
N LEU A 189 8.86 -17.88 -0.58
CA LEU A 189 10.31 -17.78 -0.70
C LEU A 189 10.89 -16.92 0.43
N PRO A 190 12.13 -17.21 0.87
CA PRO A 190 12.88 -16.31 1.74
C PRO A 190 13.01 -14.90 1.15
N ALA A 191 12.90 -13.88 1.99
CA ALA A 191 12.97 -12.46 1.64
C ALA A 191 14.15 -12.14 0.71
N THR A 192 15.36 -12.61 1.07
CA THR A 192 16.58 -12.43 0.27
C THR A 192 16.45 -12.94 -1.16
N ARG A 193 15.80 -14.09 -1.36
CA ARG A 193 15.55 -14.63 -2.71
C ARG A 193 14.56 -13.77 -3.48
N VAL A 194 13.51 -13.28 -2.83
CA VAL A 194 12.53 -12.40 -3.50
C VAL A 194 13.19 -11.07 -3.90
N ILE A 195 14.05 -10.51 -3.06
CA ILE A 195 14.76 -9.26 -3.35
C ILE A 195 15.71 -9.42 -4.55
N ASN A 196 16.44 -10.53 -4.65
CA ASN A 196 17.25 -10.82 -5.83
C ASN A 196 16.40 -10.96 -7.11
N GLN A 197 15.17 -11.50 -7.00
CA GLN A 197 14.23 -11.53 -8.13
C GLN A 197 13.81 -10.13 -8.54
N ILE A 198 13.49 -9.25 -7.58
CA ILE A 198 13.11 -7.85 -7.84
C ILE A 198 14.26 -7.11 -8.51
N GLU A 199 15.48 -7.25 -8.01
CA GLU A 199 16.67 -6.66 -8.62
C GLU A 199 16.83 -7.12 -10.08
N THR A 200 16.70 -8.42 -10.35
CA THR A 200 16.77 -8.96 -11.71
C THR A 200 15.68 -8.36 -12.62
N VAL A 201 14.45 -8.23 -12.11
CA VAL A 201 13.32 -7.63 -12.83
C VAL A 201 13.57 -6.15 -13.12
N LEU A 202 14.07 -5.40 -12.14
CA LEU A 202 14.40 -3.98 -12.29
C LEU A 202 15.50 -3.77 -13.33
N ASP A 203 16.56 -4.57 -13.30
CA ASP A 203 17.67 -4.47 -14.26
C ASP A 203 17.18 -4.69 -15.70
N VAL A 204 16.32 -5.70 -15.92
CA VAL A 204 15.70 -5.93 -17.24
C VAL A 204 14.76 -4.79 -17.62
N LEU A 205 13.92 -4.32 -16.69
CA LEU A 205 12.96 -3.25 -16.94
C LEU A 205 13.70 -1.96 -17.34
N GLN A 206 14.72 -1.57 -16.60
CA GLN A 206 15.50 -0.35 -16.85
C GLN A 206 16.41 -0.47 -18.08
N SER A 207 16.88 -1.68 -18.41
CA SER A 207 17.63 -1.92 -19.64
C SER A 207 16.73 -1.86 -20.88
N LYS A 208 15.50 -2.36 -20.80
CA LYS A 208 14.58 -2.44 -21.93
C LYS A 208 13.76 -1.15 -22.14
N TYR A 209 13.45 -0.43 -21.07
CA TYR A 209 12.61 0.76 -21.07
C TYR A 209 13.39 1.96 -20.48
N PRO A 210 14.18 2.68 -21.30
CA PRO A 210 15.11 3.70 -20.81
C PRO A 210 14.46 4.87 -20.07
N HIS A 211 13.19 5.18 -20.37
CA HIS A 211 12.44 6.21 -19.65
C HIS A 211 12.20 5.86 -18.18
N LEU A 212 12.28 4.57 -17.81
CA LEU A 212 12.12 4.09 -16.45
C LEU A 212 13.42 4.09 -15.62
N LYS A 213 14.55 4.47 -16.23
CA LYS A 213 15.86 4.49 -15.56
C LYS A 213 16.04 5.69 -14.62
N HIS A 214 15.28 6.77 -14.85
CA HIS A 214 15.49 8.05 -14.18
C HIS A 214 14.25 8.51 -13.39
N ASN A 215 14.49 9.40 -12.43
CA ASN A 215 13.46 10.12 -11.69
C ASN A 215 12.45 9.26 -10.92
N LYS A 216 12.87 8.09 -10.42
CA LYS A 216 12.03 7.20 -9.60
C LYS A 216 10.67 6.90 -10.24
N THR A 217 10.65 6.76 -11.56
CA THR A 217 9.45 6.45 -12.37
C THR A 217 8.89 5.04 -12.10
N ILE A 218 9.65 4.20 -11.40
CA ILE A 218 9.21 2.91 -10.88
C ILE A 218 8.83 3.06 -9.41
N SER A 219 7.69 2.51 -9.03
CA SER A 219 7.24 2.41 -7.65
C SER A 219 6.92 0.95 -7.29
N ILE A 220 7.31 0.51 -6.10
CA ILE A 220 6.97 -0.83 -5.56
C ILE A 220 6.36 -0.64 -4.18
N ILE A 221 5.20 -1.25 -3.96
CA ILE A 221 4.51 -1.22 -2.67
C ILE A 221 5.10 -2.29 -1.76
N ALA A 222 5.28 -1.95 -0.48
CA ALA A 222 5.61 -2.89 0.57
C ALA A 222 4.62 -4.06 0.58
N THR A 223 5.10 -5.27 0.86
CA THR A 223 4.19 -6.42 0.91
C THR A 223 3.25 -6.27 2.10
N PHE A 224 1.94 -6.37 1.85
CA PHE A 224 0.93 -6.39 2.91
C PHE A 224 1.18 -7.57 3.85
N PRO A 225 0.89 -7.44 5.15
CA PRO A 225 1.05 -8.58 6.02
C PRO A 225 0.11 -9.72 5.60
N CYS A 226 0.60 -10.95 5.71
CA CYS A 226 -0.10 -12.15 5.25
C CYS A 226 -0.29 -13.10 6.43
N LEU A 227 -1.49 -13.67 6.55
CA LEU A 227 -1.85 -14.62 7.61
C LEU A 227 -2.00 -16.05 7.09
N LYS A 228 -1.73 -16.26 5.79
CA LYS A 228 -1.87 -17.57 5.15
C LYS A 228 -0.50 -18.25 5.08
N GLU A 229 -0.28 -19.23 5.93
CA GLU A 229 0.95 -20.03 5.99
C GLU A 229 1.24 -20.76 4.67
N SER A 230 2.48 -21.26 4.54
CA SER A 230 2.93 -22.04 3.38
C SER A 230 3.87 -23.15 3.84
N ALA A 231 4.25 -24.04 2.92
CA ALA A 231 5.24 -25.08 3.21
C ALA A 231 6.60 -24.49 3.61
N PHE A 232 6.96 -23.30 3.12
CA PHE A 232 8.20 -22.60 3.47
C PHE A 232 8.11 -21.83 4.80
N PHE A 233 6.91 -21.37 5.16
CA PHE A 233 6.64 -20.67 6.41
C PHE A 233 5.45 -21.32 7.12
N PRO A 234 5.70 -22.40 7.87
CA PRO A 234 4.64 -23.21 8.48
C PRO A 234 4.03 -22.57 9.73
N SER A 235 4.42 -21.34 10.07
CA SER A 235 3.77 -20.56 11.13
C SER A 235 3.59 -19.11 10.72
N ILE A 236 2.51 -18.47 11.19
CA ILE A 236 2.27 -17.03 11.00
C ILE A 236 3.45 -16.19 11.49
N SER A 237 4.11 -16.58 12.59
CA SER A 237 5.26 -15.84 13.14
C SER A 237 6.43 -15.82 12.15
N LEU A 238 6.80 -16.98 11.58
CA LEU A 238 7.87 -17.07 10.58
C LEU A 238 7.52 -16.31 9.31
N LEU A 239 6.25 -16.38 8.86
CA LEU A 239 5.79 -15.63 7.70
C LEU A 239 5.87 -14.11 7.91
N LYS A 240 5.43 -13.63 9.09
CA LYS A 240 5.53 -12.21 9.46
C LYS A 240 6.98 -11.75 9.50
N ALA A 241 7.87 -12.53 10.13
CA ALA A 241 9.30 -12.22 10.16
C ALA A 241 9.90 -12.13 8.74
N ASN A 242 9.50 -13.04 7.84
CA ASN A 242 9.95 -13.00 6.45
C ASN A 242 9.41 -11.77 5.70
N ILE A 243 8.15 -11.38 5.90
CA ILE A 243 7.57 -10.18 5.28
C ILE A 243 8.24 -8.90 5.81
N SER A 244 8.50 -8.81 7.11
CA SER A 244 9.25 -7.68 7.68
C SER A 244 10.65 -7.58 7.07
N SER A 245 11.40 -8.69 7.03
CA SER A 245 12.72 -8.73 6.39
C SER A 245 12.66 -8.37 4.91
N TYR A 246 11.63 -8.82 4.19
CA TYR A 246 11.41 -8.43 2.80
C TYR A 246 11.23 -6.92 2.66
N ASN A 247 10.39 -6.29 3.49
CA ASN A 247 10.12 -4.85 3.39
C ASN A 247 11.36 -4.01 3.74
N GLU A 248 12.16 -4.40 4.75
CA GLU A 248 13.44 -3.75 5.09
C GLU A 248 14.46 -3.85 3.95
N LEU A 249 14.59 -5.02 3.35
CA LEU A 249 15.49 -5.23 2.22
C LEU A 249 15.01 -4.49 0.96
N LEU A 250 13.69 -4.39 0.75
CA LEU A 250 13.10 -3.63 -0.35
C LEU A 250 13.39 -2.13 -0.20
N GLN A 251 13.34 -1.61 1.03
CA GLN A 251 13.71 -0.23 1.32
C GLN A 251 15.17 0.03 0.97
N THR A 252 16.06 -0.87 1.40
CA THR A 252 17.49 -0.79 1.03
C THR A 252 17.68 -0.82 -0.48
N LEU A 253 17.02 -1.76 -1.18
CA LEU A 253 17.09 -1.87 -2.63
C LEU A 253 16.53 -0.62 -3.34
N SER A 254 15.52 0.04 -2.78
CA SER A 254 14.93 1.27 -3.33
C SER A 254 15.93 2.41 -3.40
N HIS A 255 16.81 2.52 -2.41
CA HIS A 255 17.90 3.47 -2.41
C HIS A 255 18.97 3.10 -3.43
N THR A 256 19.37 1.82 -3.49
CA THR A 256 20.43 1.35 -4.40
C THR A 256 20.03 1.43 -5.88
N LYS A 257 18.77 1.10 -6.20
CA LYS A 257 18.25 1.08 -7.59
C LYS A 257 17.44 2.33 -7.96
N ASN A 258 17.35 3.31 -7.06
CA ASN A 258 16.69 4.60 -7.25
C ASN A 258 15.23 4.50 -7.73
N PHE A 259 14.40 3.73 -7.02
CA PHE A 259 12.95 3.66 -7.24
C PHE A 259 12.18 4.12 -5.99
N HIS A 260 10.88 4.37 -6.11
CA HIS A 260 10.03 4.69 -4.96
C HIS A 260 9.52 3.43 -4.27
N MET A 261 9.84 3.26 -3.00
CA MET A 261 9.10 2.32 -2.15
C MET A 261 7.92 3.05 -1.51
N LEU A 262 6.73 2.47 -1.61
CA LEU A 262 5.54 2.95 -0.92
C LEU A 262 5.25 2.02 0.26
N ILE A 263 5.03 2.59 1.44
CA ILE A 263 4.73 1.87 2.68
C ILE A 263 3.23 1.98 2.96
#